data_AF-A0A498KX65-F1
#
_entry.id   AF-A0A498KX65-F1
#
_cell.length_a   1.000
_cell.length_b   1.000
_cell.length_c   1.000
_cell.angle_alpha   90.00
_cell.angle_beta   90.00
_cell.angle_gamma   90.00
#
_symmetry.space_group_name_H-M   'P 1'
#
loop_
_entity.id
_entity.type
_entity.pdbx_description
1 polymer ?
#
loop_
_entity_poly.entity_id
_entity_poly.type
_entity_poly.pdbx_seq_one_letter_code
_entity_poly.pdbx_strand_id
1 'polypeptide(L)' 'MGEGQVTTASEGRVTATKVRNLFVFLGLGLLQLIVIFEGLAQYWGITIPMFPLLFILLGFVAAGLLFIANF' A
#
# COMPACT_ATOMS: atom_id res chain seq x y z
N MET A 1 4.01 -39.73 9.40
CA MET A 1 3.12 -38.71 10.00
C MET A 1 3.90 -37.40 10.12
N GLY A 2 3.89 -36.55 9.09
CA GLY A 2 4.70 -35.33 9.05
C GLY A 2 4.16 -34.23 8.12
N GLU A 3 2.97 -34.42 7.53
CA GLU A 3 2.44 -33.50 6.52
C GLU A 3 1.67 -32.31 7.14
N GLY A 4 1.07 -32.47 8.32
CA GLY A 4 0.25 -31.42 8.96
C GLY A 4 1.05 -30.28 9.64
N GLN A 5 2.34 -30.46 9.88
CA GLN A 5 3.18 -29.45 10.54
C GLN A 5 3.93 -28.55 9.53
N VAL A 6 4.11 -29.03 8.30
CA VAL A 6 4.74 -28.27 7.21
C VAL A 6 3.73 -27.32 6.56
N THR A 7 2.45 -27.70 6.50
CA THR A 7 1.38 -26.90 5.88
C THR A 7 1.04 -25.64 6.67
N THR A 8 0.90 -25.73 8.00
CA THR A 8 0.53 -24.59 8.86
C THR A 8 1.61 -23.49 8.92
N ALA A 9 2.89 -23.86 8.96
CA ALA A 9 3.99 -22.88 8.90
C ALA A 9 4.17 -22.26 7.49
N SER A 10 3.87 -23.02 6.43
CA SER A 10 3.93 -22.55 5.04
C SER A 10 2.77 -21.59 4.72
N GLU A 11 1.55 -21.91 5.16
CA GLU A 11 0.36 -21.06 4.96
C GLU A 11 0.49 -19.69 5.64
N GLY A 12 1.07 -19.61 6.85
CA GLY A 12 1.33 -18.34 7.53
C GLY A 12 2.30 -17.43 6.75
N ARG A 13 3.37 -18.02 6.19
CA ARG A 13 4.33 -17.29 5.34
C ARG A 13 3.74 -16.82 4.02
N VAL A 14 2.91 -17.66 3.39
CA VAL A 14 2.21 -17.30 2.14
C VAL A 14 1.19 -16.20 2.40
N THR A 15 0.45 -16.27 3.50
CA THR A 15 -0.51 -15.24 3.90
C THR A 15 0.20 -13.90 4.16
N ALA A 16 1.29 -13.89 4.93
CA ALA A 16 2.08 -12.68 5.17
C ALA A 16 2.60 -12.04 3.87
N THR A 17 3.12 -12.87 2.97
CA THR A 17 3.64 -12.40 1.67
C THR A 17 2.52 -11.83 0.79
N LYS A 18 1.34 -12.46 0.80
CA LYS A 18 0.19 -12.03 0.01
C LYS A 18 -0.37 -10.69 0.52
N VAL A 19 -0.47 -10.51 1.84
CA VAL A 19 -0.95 -9.24 2.40
C VAL A 19 0.09 -8.12 2.22
N ARG A 20 1.38 -8.41 2.35
CA ARG A 20 2.45 -7.46 2.01
C ARG A 20 2.32 -6.98 0.55
N ASN A 21 2.17 -7.92 -0.39
CA ASN A 21 2.02 -7.59 -1.81
C ASN A 21 0.74 -6.78 -2.07
N LEU A 22 -0.36 -7.08 -1.36
CA LEU A 22 -1.60 -6.30 -1.44
C LEU A 22 -1.38 -4.85 -1.00
N PHE A 23 -0.69 -4.63 0.13
CA PHE A 23 -0.38 -3.30 0.64
C PHE A 23 0.51 -2.50 -0.33
N VAL A 24 1.52 -3.15 -0.90
CA VAL A 24 2.41 -2.54 -1.91
C VAL A 24 1.62 -2.15 -3.16
N PHE A 25 0.77 -3.03 -3.67
CA PHE A 25 -0.09 -2.74 -4.83
C PHE A 25 -1.03 -1.57 -4.57
N LEU A 26 -1.63 -1.54 -3.37
CA LEU A 26 -2.60 -0.51 -3.00
C LEU A 26 -1.92 0.85 -2.81
N GLY A 27 -0.68 0.87 -2.31
CA GLY A 27 0.15 2.09 -2.22
C GLY A 27 0.61 2.62 -3.57
N LEU A 28 1.07 1.74 -4.45
CA LEU A 28 1.42 2.11 -5.82
C LEU A 28 0.19 2.64 -6.59
N GLY A 29 -0.98 2.00 -6.42
CA GLY A 29 -2.23 2.46 -7.02
C GLY A 29 -2.66 3.85 -6.54
N LEU A 30 -2.50 4.14 -5.25
CA LEU A 30 -2.77 5.49 -4.72
C LEU A 30 -1.80 6.53 -5.27
N LEU A 31 -0.50 6.23 -5.32
CA LEU A 31 0.49 7.11 -5.97
C LEU A 31 0.12 7.41 -7.42
N GLN A 32 -0.30 6.39 -8.16
CA GLN A 32 -0.68 6.53 -9.56
C GLN A 32 -1.93 7.40 -9.72
N LEU A 33 -2.94 7.24 -8.86
CA LEU A 33 -4.11 8.12 -8.84
C LEU A 33 -3.73 9.58 -8.55
N ILE A 34 -2.84 9.81 -7.58
CA ILE A 34 -2.37 11.17 -7.25
C ILE A 34 -1.73 11.85 -8.46
N VAL A 35 -0.83 11.16 -9.16
CA VAL A 35 -0.17 11.69 -10.36
C VAL A 35 -1.18 12.00 -11.47
N ILE A 36 -2.19 11.14 -11.67
CA ILE A 36 -3.24 11.36 -12.66
C ILE A 36 -4.08 12.59 -12.30
N PHE A 37 -4.50 12.73 -11.04
CA PHE A 37 -5.29 13.87 -10.60
C PHE A 37 -4.49 15.18 -10.65
N GLU A 38 -3.21 15.14 -10.32
CA GLU A 38 -2.31 16.28 -10.47
C GLU A 38 -2.15 16.70 -11.93
N GLY A 39 -1.88 15.75 -12.82
CA GLY A 39 -1.76 16.02 -14.25
C GLY A 39 -3.06 16.55 -14.85
N LEU A 40 -4.21 16.01 -14.44
CA LEU A 40 -5.53 16.49 -14.87
C LEU A 40 -5.78 17.92 -14.37
N ALA A 41 -5.51 18.21 -13.09
CA ALA A 41 -5.71 19.56 -12.57
C ALA A 41 -4.78 20.58 -13.22
N GLN A 42 -3.52 20.22 -13.48
CA GLN A 42 -2.61 21.07 -14.25
C GLN A 42 -3.14 21.36 -15.67
N TYR A 43 -3.69 20.34 -16.36
CA TYR A 43 -4.30 20.52 -17.68
C TYR A 43 -5.46 21.52 -17.67
N TRP A 44 -6.26 21.53 -16.60
CA TRP A 44 -7.37 22.47 -16.42
C TRP A 44 -6.97 23.79 -15.74
N GLY A 45 -5.68 24.02 -15.46
CA GLY A 45 -5.20 25.22 -14.77
C GLY A 45 -5.62 25.32 -13.29
N ILE A 46 -6.04 24.21 -12.70
CA ILE A 46 -6.46 24.12 -11.30
C ILE A 46 -5.22 23.88 -10.44
N THR A 47 -5.00 24.75 -9.46
CA THR A 47 -3.93 24.55 -8.47
C THR A 47 -4.43 23.59 -7.39
N ILE A 48 -3.90 22.35 -7.36
CA ILE A 48 -4.20 21.43 -6.27
C ILE A 48 -3.33 21.78 -5.06
N PRO A 49 -3.90 21.94 -3.86
CA PRO A 49 -3.11 22.02 -2.64
C PRO A 49 -2.36 20.69 -2.45
N MET A 50 -1.03 20.74 -2.42
CA MET A 50 -0.16 19.57 -2.23
C MET A 50 -0.23 19.00 -0.80
N PHE A 51 -0.54 19.85 0.19
CA PHE A 51 -0.49 19.48 1.61
C PHE A 51 -1.42 18.31 1.99
N PRO A 52 -2.71 18.30 1.58
CA PRO A 52 -3.60 17.15 1.77
C PRO A 52 -3.08 15.86 1.14
N LEU A 53 -2.52 15.93 -0.07
CA LEU A 53 -1.99 14.77 -0.77
C LEU A 53 -0.79 14.15 -0.03
N LEU A 54 0.11 14.99 0.48
CA LEU A 54 1.24 14.57 1.30
C LEU A 54 0.78 13.90 2.61
N PHE A 55 -0.28 14.39 3.25
CA PHE A 55 -0.85 13.76 4.44
C PHE A 55 -1.45 12.38 4.15
N ILE A 56 -2.14 12.23 3.02
CA ILE A 56 -2.68 10.92 2.60
C ILE A 56 -1.53 9.93 2.35
N LEU A 57 -0.49 10.38 1.65
CA LEU A 57 0.74 9.60 1.42
C LEU A 57 1.40 9.19 2.74
N LEU A 58 1.55 10.12 3.68
CA LEU A 58 2.14 9.87 4.99
C LEU A 58 1.30 8.84 5.77
N GLY A 59 -0.03 8.98 5.79
CA GLY A 59 -0.93 8.02 6.43
C GLY A 59 -0.83 6.63 5.82
N PHE A 60 -0.67 6.55 4.50
CA PHE A 60 -0.49 5.28 3.81
C PHE A 60 0.85 4.61 4.13
N VAL A 61 1.94 5.39 4.13
CA VAL A 61 3.27 4.91 4.53
C VAL A 61 3.27 4.46 5.99
N ALA A 62 2.66 5.23 6.90
CA ALA A 62 2.55 4.88 8.30
C ALA A 62 1.73 3.59 8.51
N ALA A 63 0.61 3.43 7.82
CA ALA A 63 -0.19 2.21 7.85
C ALA A 63 0.59 1.00 7.30
N GLY A 64 1.33 1.19 6.20
CA GLY A 64 2.19 0.15 5.63
C GLY A 64 3.34 -0.27 6.55
N LEU A 65 4.01 0.71 7.19
CA LEU A 65 5.06 0.44 8.18
C LEU A 65 4.51 -0.26 9.43
N LEU A 66 3.36 0.19 9.94
CA LEU A 66 2.70 -0.43 11.09
C LEU A 66 2.25 -1.86 10.76
N PHE A 67 1.77 -2.10 9.55
CA PHE A 67 1.44 -3.43 9.07
C PHE A 67 2.67 -4.35 9.02
N ILE A 68 3.79 -3.86 8.47
CA ILE A 68 5.06 -4.61 8.44
C ILE A 68 5.60 -4.85 9.86
N ALA A 69 5.46 -3.89 10.77
CA ALA A 69 5.99 -3.99 12.13
C ALA A 69 5.21 -4.96 13.04
N ASN A 70 3.94 -5.23 12.74
CA ASN A 70 3.10 -6.17 13.49
C ASN A 70 3.10 -7.60 12.90
N PHE A 71 3.83 -7.82 11.81
CA PHE A 71 4.02 -9.11 11.15
C PHE A 71 5.41 -9.68 11.43
#